data_AF-A0A0T0M5E0-F1
#
_entry.id   AF-A0A0T0M5E0-F1
#
_cell.length_a   1.000
_cell.length_b   1.000
_cell.length_c   1.000
_cell.angle_alpha   90.00
_cell.angle_beta   90.00
_cell.angle_gamma   90.00
#
_symmetry.space_group_name_H-M   'P 1'
#
loop_
_entity.id
_entity.type
_entity.pdbx_description
1 polymer ?
#
loop_
_entity_poly.entity_id
_entity_poly.type
_entity_poly.pdbx_seq_one_letter_code
_entity_poly.pdbx_strand_id
1 'polypeptide(L)'
;MKSITQRLENVVKLQAKRWENEDYWDDINDLLIKELEDILAVEPQNTSALINLGAVLSDSGENENALKVLKTAVDLGSEDKNLYTNIAIVMVDLGMNPEHYHEYLETAENFTEDPLTFKAFFDPNAY
;
A
#
# COMPACT_ATOMS: atom_id res chain seq x y z
N MET A 1 15.12 13.05 16.32
CA MET A 1 14.24 12.63 15.21
C MET A 1 14.24 11.11 15.17
N LYS A 2 13.09 10.46 14.96
CA LYS A 2 13.04 9.01 14.72
C LYS A 2 13.66 8.72 13.33
N SER A 3 14.32 7.57 13.16
CA SER A 3 14.78 7.14 11.82
C SER A 3 13.59 6.83 10.92
N ILE A 4 13.78 6.88 9.59
CA ILE A 4 12.72 6.55 8.62
C ILE A 4 12.22 5.11 8.83
N THR A 5 13.11 4.16 9.10
CA THR A 5 12.73 2.78 9.49
C THR A 5 11.79 2.77 10.69
N GLN A 6 12.13 3.50 11.75
CA GLN A 6 11.28 3.54 12.95
C GLN A 6 9.93 4.23 12.69
N ARG A 7 9.86 5.15 11.74
CA ARG A 7 8.61 5.79 11.30
C ARG A 7 7.74 4.79 10.55
N LEU A 8 8.29 4.06 9.57
CA LEU A 8 7.60 2.99 8.84
C LEU A 8 7.08 1.89 9.78
N GLU A 9 7.87 1.47 10.77
CA GLU A 9 7.37 0.54 11.80
C GLU A 9 6.16 1.09 12.57
N ASN A 10 6.08 2.40 12.80
CA ASN A 10 4.91 3.01 13.44
C ASN A 10 3.73 3.08 12.48
N VAL A 11 3.96 3.32 11.19
CA VAL A 11 2.92 3.27 10.15
C VAL A 11 2.27 1.89 10.14
N VAL A 12 3.07 0.81 10.07
CA VAL A 12 2.54 -0.57 10.09
C VAL A 12 1.73 -0.84 11.37
N LYS A 13 2.23 -0.41 12.53
CA LYS A 13 1.51 -0.56 13.80
C LYS A 13 0.21 0.26 13.84
N LEU A 14 0.20 1.45 13.25
CA LEU A 14 -0.98 2.31 13.20
C LEU A 14 -2.02 1.73 12.24
N GLN A 15 -1.59 1.22 11.08
CA GLN A 15 -2.46 0.53 10.14
C GLN A 15 -3.12 -0.69 10.77
N ALA A 16 -2.38 -1.48 11.55
CA ALA A 16 -2.97 -2.64 12.25
C ALA A 16 -4.08 -2.23 13.24
N LYS A 17 -3.92 -1.09 13.92
CA LYS A 17 -4.92 -0.55 14.86
C LYS A 17 -6.17 0.00 14.18
N ARG A 18 -6.08 0.35 12.90
CA ARG A 18 -7.22 0.85 12.12
C ARG A 18 -8.40 -0.11 12.16
N TRP A 19 -8.12 -1.41 12.23
CA TRP A 19 -9.11 -2.49 12.28
C TRP A 19 -9.68 -2.77 13.67
N GLU A 20 -9.11 -2.19 14.73
CA GLU A 20 -9.57 -2.39 16.10
C GLU A 20 -10.73 -1.44 16.47
N ASN A 21 -10.92 -0.36 15.71
CA ASN A 21 -11.94 0.64 16.00
C ASN A 21 -12.39 1.39 14.73
N GLU A 22 -13.51 0.94 14.17
CA GLU A 22 -14.11 1.50 12.94
C GLU A 22 -14.50 2.99 13.08
N ASP A 23 -14.77 3.48 14.30
CA ASP A 23 -15.16 4.88 14.53
C ASP A 23 -14.03 5.87 14.21
N TYR A 24 -12.78 5.41 14.13
CA TYR A 24 -11.60 6.23 13.84
C TYR A 24 -10.95 5.88 12.49
N TRP A 25 -11.66 5.18 11.61
CA TRP A 25 -11.12 4.73 10.33
C TRP A 25 -10.53 5.89 9.50
N ASP A 26 -11.33 6.93 9.28
CA ASP A 26 -10.94 8.10 8.48
C ASP A 26 -9.78 8.87 9.14
N ASP A 27 -9.87 9.11 10.45
CA ASP A 27 -8.81 9.80 11.21
C ASP A 27 -7.47 9.05 11.15
N ILE A 28 -7.51 7.71 11.20
CA ILE A 28 -6.30 6.88 11.11
C ILE A 28 -5.74 6.90 9.69
N ASN A 29 -6.59 6.86 8.65
CA ASN A 29 -6.14 6.97 7.26
C ASN A 29 -5.46 8.31 6.98
N ASP A 30 -6.03 9.42 7.45
CA ASP A 30 -5.43 10.75 7.32
C ASP A 30 -4.05 10.82 7.99
N LEU A 31 -3.92 10.22 9.18
CA LEU A 31 -2.63 10.15 9.89
C LEU A 31 -1.60 9.28 9.16
N LEU A 32 -2.03 8.17 8.57
CA LEU A 32 -1.18 7.28 7.78
C LEU A 32 -0.66 7.99 6.52
N ILE A 33 -1.57 8.58 5.74
CA ILE A 33 -1.23 9.31 4.51
C ILE A 33 -0.22 10.41 4.84
N LYS A 34 -0.50 11.23 5.85
CA LYS A 34 0.37 12.32 6.24
C LYS A 34 1.78 11.85 6.63
N GLU A 35 1.89 10.80 7.45
CA GLU A 35 3.19 10.28 7.87
C GLU A 35 3.98 9.71 6.68
N LEU A 36 3.32 9.06 5.73
CA LEU A 36 3.91 8.52 4.52
C LEU A 36 4.39 9.63 3.57
N GLU A 37 3.58 10.67 3.37
CA GLU A 37 3.97 11.86 2.61
C GLU A 37 5.17 12.57 3.25
N ASP A 38 5.20 12.71 4.57
CA ASP A 38 6.34 13.29 5.29
C ASP A 38 7.60 12.41 5.20
N ILE A 39 7.48 11.09 5.03
CA ILE A 39 8.62 10.21 4.73
C ILE A 39 9.09 10.47 3.30
N LEU A 40 8.17 10.50 2.33
CA LEU A 40 8.49 10.72 0.92
C LEU A 40 9.04 12.12 0.63
N ALA A 41 8.70 13.13 1.44
CA ALA A 41 9.31 14.45 1.36
C ALA A 41 10.82 14.45 1.71
N VAL A 42 11.26 13.48 2.54
CA VAL A 42 12.66 13.30 2.94
C VAL A 42 13.37 12.29 2.05
N GLU A 43 12.69 11.18 1.73
CA GLU A 43 13.18 10.10 0.87
C GLU A 43 12.18 9.82 -0.26
N PRO A 44 12.21 10.61 -1.36
CA PRO A 44 11.22 10.50 -2.44
C PRO A 44 11.18 9.16 -3.18
N GLN A 45 12.23 8.35 -3.03
CA GLN A 45 12.37 7.03 -3.65
C GLN A 45 12.22 5.89 -2.64
N ASN A 46 11.69 6.17 -1.45
CA ASN A 46 11.44 5.13 -0.45
C ASN A 46 10.29 4.23 -0.90
N THR A 47 10.62 3.05 -1.44
CA THR A 47 9.65 2.11 -2.01
C THR A 47 8.65 1.61 -0.97
N SER A 48 9.07 1.35 0.28
CA SER A 48 8.16 0.90 1.33
C SER A 48 7.10 1.96 1.66
N ALA A 49 7.47 3.25 1.65
CA ALA A 49 6.52 4.34 1.85
C ALA A 49 5.56 4.49 0.66
N LEU A 50 6.04 4.36 -0.58
CA LEU A 50 5.18 4.36 -1.78
C LEU A 50 4.18 3.20 -1.75
N ILE A 51 4.63 1.99 -1.38
CA ILE A 51 3.78 0.80 -1.29
C ILE A 51 2.66 0.99 -0.26
N ASN A 52 3.02 1.45 0.93
CA ASN A 52 2.06 1.70 2.00
C ASN A 52 1.08 2.83 1.66
N LEU A 53 1.55 3.89 0.99
CA LEU A 53 0.67 4.98 0.55
C LEU A 53 -0.32 4.46 -0.49
N GLY A 54 0.13 3.65 -1.45
CA GLY A 54 -0.74 2.99 -2.40
C GLY A 54 -1.80 2.12 -1.73
N ALA A 55 -1.43 1.34 -0.72
CA ALA A 55 -2.37 0.53 0.04
C ALA A 55 -3.45 1.37 0.74
N VAL A 56 -3.05 2.44 1.45
CA VAL A 56 -4.00 3.31 2.17
C VAL A 56 -4.92 4.08 1.21
N LEU A 57 -4.39 4.52 0.06
CA LEU A 57 -5.20 5.15 -0.98
C LEU A 57 -6.24 4.18 -1.57
N SER A 58 -5.86 2.91 -1.80
CA SER A 58 -6.78 1.85 -2.23
C SER A 58 -7.89 1.65 -1.21
N ASP A 59 -7.53 1.54 0.07
CA ASP A 59 -8.49 1.37 1.18
C ASP A 59 -9.45 2.56 1.32
N SER A 60 -9.06 3.73 0.83
CA SER A 60 -9.86 4.96 0.83
C SER A 60 -10.67 5.14 -0.47
N GLY A 61 -10.60 4.17 -1.39
CA GLY A 61 -11.28 4.21 -2.70
C GLY A 61 -10.59 5.08 -3.75
N GLU A 62 -9.41 5.63 -3.46
CA GLU A 62 -8.61 6.45 -4.38
C GLU A 62 -7.76 5.60 -5.33
N ASN A 63 -8.40 4.64 -5.99
CA ASN A 63 -7.74 3.56 -6.73
C ASN A 63 -6.83 4.05 -7.88
N GLU A 64 -7.20 5.11 -8.58
CA GLU A 64 -6.35 5.68 -9.64
C GLU A 64 -5.04 6.27 -9.07
N ASN A 65 -5.14 6.98 -7.94
CA ASN A 65 -3.98 7.53 -7.24
C ASN A 65 -3.12 6.42 -6.64
N ALA A 66 -3.75 5.41 -6.04
CA ALA A 66 -3.07 4.21 -5.54
C ALA A 66 -2.23 3.55 -6.63
N LEU A 67 -2.81 3.28 -7.80
CA LEU A 67 -2.11 2.64 -8.92
C LEU A 67 -0.91 3.47 -9.40
N LYS A 68 -1.05 4.80 -9.45
CA LYS A 68 0.04 5.70 -9.86
C LYS A 68 1.23 5.64 -8.91
N VAL A 69 0.97 5.67 -7.61
CA VAL A 69 2.02 5.61 -6.57
C VAL A 69 2.69 4.23 -6.58
N LEU A 70 1.90 3.15 -6.66
CA LEU A 70 2.44 1.78 -6.74
C LEU A 70 3.29 1.56 -7.99
N LYS A 71 2.89 2.07 -9.15
CA LYS A 71 3.72 2.01 -10.37
C LYS A 71 5.06 2.72 -10.21
N THR A 72 5.11 3.79 -9.42
CA THR A 72 6.39 4.46 -9.12
C THR A 72 7.32 3.52 -8.34
N ALA A 73 6.82 2.71 -7.41
CA ALA A 73 7.63 1.71 -6.71
C ALA A 73 8.11 0.57 -7.65
N VAL A 74 7.30 0.19 -8.65
CA VAL A 74 7.72 -0.73 -9.72
C VAL A 74 8.86 -0.13 -10.55
N ASP A 75 8.73 1.12 -10.98
CA ASP A 75 9.75 1.81 -11.78
C ASP A 75 11.07 2.00 -11.03
N LEU A 76 11.02 2.07 -9.70
CA LEU A 76 12.20 2.10 -8.82
C LEU A 76 12.81 0.71 -8.56
N GLY A 77 12.23 -0.36 -9.12
CA GLY A 77 12.76 -1.72 -9.03
C GLY A 77 12.45 -2.43 -7.71
N SER A 78 11.34 -2.09 -7.05
CA SER A 78 10.95 -2.79 -5.83
C SER A 78 10.59 -4.25 -6.10
N GLU A 79 11.16 -5.14 -5.30
CA GLU A 79 10.94 -6.59 -5.29
C GLU A 79 10.12 -7.03 -4.06
N ASP A 80 9.16 -6.20 -3.64
CA ASP A 80 8.29 -6.48 -2.48
C ASP A 80 7.01 -7.20 -2.91
N LYS A 81 6.70 -8.35 -2.30
CA LYS A 81 5.46 -9.09 -2.56
C LYS A 81 4.19 -8.24 -2.34
N ASN A 82 4.19 -7.36 -1.34
CA ASN A 82 3.03 -6.49 -1.05
C ASN A 82 2.78 -5.47 -2.16
N LEU A 83 3.81 -5.00 -2.86
CA LEU A 83 3.65 -4.09 -4.01
C LEU A 83 2.76 -4.72 -5.09
N TYR A 84 3.15 -5.89 -5.57
CA TYR A 84 2.45 -6.57 -6.66
C TYR A 84 1.06 -7.05 -6.23
N THR A 85 0.92 -7.47 -4.97
CA THR A 85 -0.39 -7.80 -4.39
C THR A 85 -1.31 -6.58 -4.36
N ASN A 86 -0.82 -5.41 -3.91
CA ASN A 86 -1.61 -4.18 -3.85
C ASN A 86 -2.01 -3.67 -5.23
N ILE A 87 -1.13 -3.79 -6.23
CA ILE A 87 -1.50 -3.47 -7.62
C ILE A 87 -2.64 -4.38 -8.09
N ALA A 88 -2.56 -5.69 -7.82
CA ALA A 88 -3.61 -6.61 -8.20
C ALA A 88 -4.96 -6.27 -7.54
N ILE A 89 -4.97 -5.93 -6.25
CA ILE A 89 -6.18 -5.48 -5.52
C ILE A 89 -6.77 -4.23 -6.16
N VAL A 90 -5.95 -3.19 -6.36
CA VAL A 90 -6.38 -1.93 -6.98
C VAL A 90 -6.96 -2.16 -8.38
N MET A 91 -6.37 -3.07 -9.16
CA MET A 91 -6.85 -3.41 -10.51
C MET A 91 -8.19 -4.16 -10.48
N VAL A 92 -8.45 -4.99 -9.48
CA VAL A 92 -9.76 -5.61 -9.25
C VAL A 92 -10.79 -4.53 -8.93
N ASP A 93 -10.47 -3.60 -8.02
CA ASP A 93 -11.39 -2.53 -7.61
C ASP A 93 -11.69 -1.53 -8.74
N LEU A 94 -10.75 -1.37 -9.69
CA LEU A 94 -10.96 -0.61 -10.93
C LEU A 94 -11.74 -1.38 -12.01
N GLY A 95 -12.10 -2.64 -11.78
CA GLY A 95 -12.80 -3.50 -12.74
C GLY A 95 -11.97 -3.82 -14.00
N MET A 96 -10.64 -3.89 -13.86
CA MET A 96 -9.75 -4.21 -14.98
C MET A 96 -9.85 -5.71 -15.35
N ASN A 97 -9.45 -6.06 -16.59
CA ASN A 97 -9.47 -7.44 -17.08
C ASN A 97 -8.66 -8.38 -16.15
N PRO A 98 -9.24 -9.53 -15.74
CA PRO A 98 -8.57 -10.56 -14.95
C PRO A 98 -7.17 -10.95 -15.38
N GLU A 99 -6.93 -11.03 -16.68
CA GLU A 99 -5.62 -11.41 -17.22
C GLU A 99 -4.51 -10.48 -16.70
N HIS A 100 -4.80 -9.19 -16.53
CA HIS A 100 -3.79 -8.23 -16.10
C HIS A 100 -3.45 -8.33 -14.61
N TYR A 101 -4.44 -8.44 -13.72
CA TYR A 101 -4.14 -8.55 -12.29
C TYR A 101 -3.57 -9.94 -11.93
N HIS A 102 -3.87 -10.98 -12.72
CA HIS A 102 -3.26 -12.30 -12.54
C HIS A 102 -1.74 -12.29 -12.78
N GLU A 103 -1.25 -11.52 -13.75
CA GLU A 103 0.20 -11.36 -13.99
C GLU A 103 0.91 -10.75 -12.77
N TYR A 104 0.30 -9.75 -12.13
CA TYR A 104 0.82 -9.16 -10.90
C TYR A 104 0.81 -10.16 -9.73
N LEU A 105 -0.23 -10.97 -9.59
CA LEU A 105 -0.29 -12.02 -8.56
C LEU A 105 0.79 -13.10 -8.78
N GLU A 106 1.00 -13.54 -10.02
CA GLU A 106 2.07 -14.50 -10.35
C GLU A 106 3.45 -13.91 -10.04
N THR A 107 3.65 -12.64 -10.39
CA THR A 107 4.90 -11.91 -10.08
C THR A 107 5.15 -11.85 -8.57
N ALA A 108 4.10 -11.56 -7.79
CA ALA A 108 4.16 -11.48 -6.33
C ALA A 108 4.68 -12.78 -5.68
N GLU A 109 4.40 -13.95 -6.27
CA GLU A 109 4.86 -15.25 -5.75
C GLU A 109 6.37 -15.47 -5.84
N ASN A 110 7.07 -14.68 -6.66
CA ASN A 110 8.54 -14.74 -6.75
C ASN A 110 9.24 -13.89 -5.68
N PHE A 111 8.49 -13.10 -4.91
CA PHE A 111 9.00 -12.12 -3.97
C PHE A 111 8.61 -12.42 -2.52
N THR A 112 9.28 -11.76 -1.58
CA THR A 112 8.99 -11.85 -0.15
C THR A 112 8.40 -10.53 0.34
N GLU A 113 7.54 -10.58 1.35
CA GLU A 113 6.96 -9.40 1.98
C GLU A 113 8.02 -8.67 2.82
N ASP A 114 8.15 -7.36 2.62
CA ASP A 114 8.93 -6.50 3.53
C ASP A 114 8.13 -6.29 4.83
N PRO A 115 8.70 -6.52 6.03
CA PRO A 115 8.01 -6.27 7.29
C PRO A 115 7.59 -4.80 7.50
N LEU A 116 8.12 -3.87 6.70
CA LEU A 116 7.75 -2.46 6.71
C LEU A 116 6.60 -2.12 5.77
N THR A 117 6.06 -3.09 5.03
CA THR A 117 4.92 -2.89 4.13
C THR A 117 3.70 -3.72 4.52
N PHE A 118 2.54 -3.32 4.02
CA PHE A 118 1.28 -4.03 4.24
C PHE A 118 0.40 -4.07 2.98
N LYS A 119 -0.56 -4.98 3.01
CA LYS A 119 -1.55 -5.13 1.95
C LYS A 119 -2.71 -4.17 2.15
N ALA A 120 -3.25 -3.66 1.04
CA ALA A 120 -4.58 -3.09 1.01
C ALA A 120 -5.60 -4.15 1.47
N PHE A 121 -6.71 -3.70 2.02
CA PHE A 121 -7.86 -4.53 2.29
C PHE A 121 -8.47 -5.03 0.98
N PHE A 122 -8.88 -6.29 0.98
CA PHE A 122 -9.58 -6.89 -0.14
C PHE A 122 -10.67 -7.80 0.40
N ASP A 123 -11.93 -7.49 0.10
CA ASP A 123 -13.05 -8.38 0.37
C ASP A 123 -13.40 -9.16 -0.91
N PRO A 124 -13.01 -10.45 -1.02
CA PRO A 124 -13.30 -11.26 -2.20
C PRO A 124 -14.80 -11.55 -2.38
N ASN A 125 -15.65 -11.24 -1.39
CA ASN A 125 -17.08 -11.50 -1.42
C ASN A 125 -17.93 -10.23 -1.54
N ALA A 126 -17.32 -9.05 -1.75
CA ALA A 126 -18.04 -7.80 -1.96
C ALA A 126 -18.65 -7.73 -3.37
N TYR A 127 -19.63 -8.58 -3.67
CA TYR A 127 -20.41 -8.60 -4.92
C TYR A 127 -21.87 -8.98 -4.67
#